data_AF-A0A967A9J2-F1
#
_entry.id   AF-A0A967A9J2-F1
#
_cell.length_a   1.000
_cell.length_b   1.000
_cell.length_c   1.000
_cell.angle_alpha   90.00
_cell.angle_beta   90.00
_cell.angle_gamma   90.00
#
_symmetry.space_group_name_H-M   'P 1'
#
loop_
_entity.id
_entity.type
_entity.pdbx_description
1 polymer ?
#
loop_
_entity_poly.entity_id
_entity_poly.type
_entity_poly.pdbx_seq_one_letter_code
_entity_poly.pdbx_strand_id
1 'polypeptide(L)'
;MGSLAAIPYPNIDPVLVSLGPIQLRWYGLMYLIGLTAAYFLIQHKVARKGLEIRKDQIYDMVVYAAFGVFLGGRIGYTLFYNFSYYIENPLKLLAVWEGGMSFHGGLIGTIVALIWFSRRQGIPAYTIADLAASVTPIGLGCGRIGNFINGELFGRSTDVEWCMVFPTGGPACRHPSQLYEATLEGVVLFSVLWWIDRRTTPPGTIFWTFVTGYGISRLIVEL
;
A
#
# COMPACT_ATOMS: atom_id res chain seq x y z
N MET A 1 39.58 11.39 -2.60
CA MET A 1 38.56 12.20 -1.90
C MET A 1 37.64 11.22 -1.20
N GLY A 2 37.50 11.37 0.12
CA GLY A 2 37.03 10.31 1.02
C GLY A 2 35.64 9.81 0.68
N SER A 3 35.51 8.47 0.59
CA SER A 3 34.22 7.80 0.73
C SER A 3 33.63 8.24 2.06
N LEU A 4 32.60 9.09 2.02
CA LEU A 4 31.64 9.11 3.11
C LEU A 4 31.14 7.67 3.21
N ALA A 5 31.33 7.06 4.38
CA ALA A 5 31.09 5.64 4.56
C ALA A 5 29.59 5.37 4.36
N ALA A 6 29.25 4.77 3.22
CA ALA A 6 27.89 4.33 2.92
C ALA A 6 27.37 3.48 4.09
N ILE A 7 26.12 3.70 4.50
CA ILE A 7 25.50 2.85 5.50
C ILE A 7 25.33 1.46 4.87
N PRO A 8 25.87 0.39 5.48
CA PRO A 8 25.69 -0.95 4.95
C PRO A 8 24.20 -1.32 5.03
N TYR A 9 23.65 -1.81 3.92
CA TYR A 9 22.30 -2.37 3.93
C TYR A 9 22.26 -3.59 4.88
N PRO A 10 21.29 -3.67 5.79
CA PRO A 10 21.20 -4.78 6.73
C PRO A 10 20.96 -6.10 5.98
N ASN A 11 21.62 -7.17 6.40
CA ASN A 11 21.39 -8.49 5.82
C ASN A 11 20.07 -9.08 6.34
N ILE A 12 18.95 -8.74 5.69
CA ILE A 12 17.61 -9.20 6.03
C ILE A 12 17.18 -10.26 5.01
N ASP A 13 16.84 -11.47 5.47
CA ASP A 13 16.23 -12.49 4.61
C ASP A 13 14.77 -12.07 4.31
N PRO A 14 14.37 -11.92 3.02
CA PRO A 14 13.00 -11.62 2.64
C PRO A 14 11.99 -12.71 3.05
N VAL A 15 12.46 -13.94 3.26
CA VAL A 15 11.67 -15.07 3.75
C VAL A 15 11.68 -15.05 5.28
N LEU A 16 10.51 -14.84 5.87
CA LEU A 16 10.30 -14.85 7.31
C LEU A 16 10.36 -16.28 7.87
N VAL A 17 9.63 -17.21 7.24
CA VAL A 17 9.59 -18.63 7.60
C VAL A 17 9.47 -19.47 6.34
N SER A 18 10.24 -20.56 6.26
CA SER A 18 10.13 -21.55 5.19
C SER A 18 9.52 -22.85 5.72
N LEU A 19 8.41 -23.28 5.12
CA LEU A 19 7.71 -24.53 5.40
C LEU A 19 7.72 -25.39 4.13
N GLY A 20 8.89 -25.93 3.79
CA GLY A 20 9.10 -26.70 2.55
C GLY A 20 8.88 -25.82 1.30
N PRO A 21 7.92 -26.14 0.41
CA PRO A 21 7.63 -25.33 -0.77
C PRO A 21 6.89 -24.01 -0.46
N ILE A 22 6.35 -23.85 0.76
CA ILE A 22 5.60 -22.67 1.16
C ILE A 22 6.54 -21.72 1.90
N GLN A 23 6.75 -20.53 1.34
CA GLN A 23 7.57 -19.47 1.95
C GLN A 23 6.68 -18.33 2.42
N LEU A 24 6.69 -18.06 3.72
CA LEU A 24 6.08 -16.86 4.28
C LEU A 24 7.10 -15.72 4.16
N ARG A 25 6.73 -14.67 3.44
CA ARG A 25 7.60 -13.51 3.20
C ARG A 25 7.19 -12.33 4.07
N TRP A 26 8.16 -11.51 4.47
CA TRP A 26 7.91 -10.27 5.20
C TRP A 26 6.91 -9.37 4.48
N TYR A 27 7.01 -9.28 3.16
CA TYR A 27 6.10 -8.49 2.33
C TYR A 27 4.63 -8.89 2.51
N GLY A 28 4.34 -10.20 2.53
CA GLY A 28 3.00 -10.72 2.78
C GLY A 28 2.50 -10.42 4.20
N LEU A 29 3.39 -10.52 5.20
CA LEU A 29 3.08 -10.16 6.57
C LEU A 29 2.77 -8.66 6.71
N MET A 30 3.49 -7.79 6.02
CA MET A 30 3.24 -6.34 6.03
C MET A 30 1.85 -6.00 5.47
N TYR A 31 1.41 -6.68 4.41
CA TYR A 31 0.03 -6.54 3.93
C TYR A 31 -1.01 -7.02 4.94
N LEU A 32 -0.76 -8.16 5.60
CA LEU A 32 -1.66 -8.66 6.64
C LEU A 32 -1.78 -7.66 7.79
N ILE A 33 -0.66 -7.14 8.28
CA ILE A 33 -0.63 -6.08 9.31
C ILE A 33 -1.43 -4.86 8.86
N GLY A 34 -1.23 -4.40 7.62
CA GLY A 34 -1.95 -3.25 7.07
C GLY A 34 -3.47 -3.46 7.01
N LEU A 35 -3.93 -4.63 6.52
CA LEU A 35 -5.35 -4.97 6.45
C LEU A 35 -5.98 -5.14 7.84
N THR A 36 -5.29 -5.80 8.75
CA THR A 36 -5.75 -5.99 10.14
C THR A 36 -5.83 -4.64 10.87
N ALA A 37 -4.82 -3.78 10.73
CA ALA A 37 -4.84 -2.44 11.30
C ALA A 37 -5.97 -1.60 10.71
N ALA A 38 -6.19 -1.66 9.39
CA ALA A 38 -7.29 -0.96 8.73
C ALA A 38 -8.65 -1.36 9.32
N TYR A 39 -8.91 -2.66 9.53
CA TYR A 39 -10.15 -3.13 10.15
C TYR A 39 -10.37 -2.52 11.53
N PHE A 40 -9.40 -2.62 12.43
CA PHE A 40 -9.55 -2.14 13.81
C PHE A 40 -9.63 -0.61 13.89
N LEU A 41 -8.91 0.11 13.02
CA LEU A 41 -8.92 1.57 13.00
C LEU A 41 -10.22 2.13 12.39
N ILE A 42 -10.74 1.50 11.33
CA ILE A 42 -12.06 1.84 10.79
C ILE A 42 -13.12 1.56 11.87
N GLN A 43 -13.05 0.42 12.56
CA GLN A 43 -13.97 0.10 13.66
C GLN A 43 -13.93 1.15 14.78
N HIS A 44 -12.74 1.53 15.23
CA HIS A 44 -12.56 2.59 16.22
C HIS A 44 -13.15 3.92 15.74
N LYS A 45 -12.91 4.28 14.47
CA LYS A 45 -13.38 5.54 13.87
C LYS A 45 -14.89 5.59 13.71
N VAL A 46 -15.51 4.50 13.23
CA VAL A 46 -16.97 4.35 13.12
C VAL A 46 -17.63 4.55 14.48
N ALA A 47 -17.11 3.88 15.52
CA ALA A 47 -17.62 4.03 16.88
C ALA A 47 -17.47 5.47 17.41
N ARG A 48 -16.29 6.08 17.25
CA ARG A 48 -16.02 7.45 17.69
C ARG A 48 -16.92 8.49 17.01
N LYS A 49 -17.24 8.28 15.73
CA LYS A 49 -18.09 9.19 14.96
C LYS A 49 -19.59 8.90 15.08
N GLY A 50 -19.98 7.84 15.77
CA GLY A 50 -21.39 7.42 15.88
C GLY A 50 -22.02 7.08 14.52
N LEU A 51 -21.22 6.56 13.58
CA LEU A 51 -21.74 6.15 12.27
C LEU A 51 -22.53 4.85 12.43
N GLU A 52 -23.70 4.78 11.78
CA GLU A 52 -24.57 3.60 11.76
C GLU A 52 -24.02 2.52 10.80
N ILE A 53 -22.79 2.07 11.03
CA ILE A 53 -22.12 1.00 10.27
C ILE A 53 -21.82 -0.14 11.22
N ARG A 54 -22.39 -1.31 10.94
CA ARG A 54 -22.20 -2.50 11.79
C ARG A 54 -20.82 -3.11 11.59
N LYS A 55 -20.37 -3.90 12.58
CA LYS A 55 -19.05 -4.54 12.55
C LYS A 55 -18.86 -5.51 11.38
N ASP A 56 -19.92 -6.23 10.97
CA ASP A 56 -19.95 -7.08 9.78
C ASP A 56 -19.73 -6.26 8.51
N GLN A 57 -20.37 -5.10 8.39
CA GLN A 57 -20.19 -4.21 7.24
C GLN A 57 -18.74 -3.66 7.17
N ILE A 58 -18.10 -3.40 8.31
CA ILE A 58 -16.69 -2.97 8.33
C ILE A 58 -15.76 -4.11 7.85
N TYR A 59 -16.02 -5.33 8.32
CA TYR A 59 -15.28 -6.50 7.86
C TYR A 59 -15.45 -6.70 6.35
N ASP A 60 -16.70 -6.66 5.87
CA ASP A 60 -17.03 -6.76 4.45
C ASP A 60 -16.35 -5.66 3.63
N MET A 61 -16.34 -4.42 4.11
CA MET A 61 -15.66 -3.31 3.44
C MET A 61 -14.17 -3.61 3.20
N VAL A 62 -13.46 -4.10 4.23
CA VAL A 62 -12.03 -4.45 4.13
C VAL A 62 -11.83 -5.63 3.17
N VAL A 63 -12.71 -6.63 3.23
CA VAL A 63 -12.69 -7.78 2.32
C VAL A 63 -12.93 -7.34 0.87
N TYR A 64 -13.93 -6.50 0.60
CA TYR A 64 -14.20 -5.94 -0.72
C TYR A 64 -12.99 -5.16 -1.26
N ALA A 65 -12.36 -4.34 -0.42
CA ALA A 65 -11.14 -3.62 -0.80
C ALA A 65 -10.00 -4.60 -1.16
N ALA A 66 -9.74 -5.61 -0.32
CA ALA A 66 -8.70 -6.60 -0.56
C ALA A 66 -8.93 -7.40 -1.85
N PHE A 67 -10.17 -7.85 -2.10
CA PHE A 67 -10.53 -8.51 -3.36
C PHE A 67 -10.41 -7.55 -4.56
N GLY A 68 -10.79 -6.29 -4.39
CA GLY A 68 -10.63 -5.26 -5.41
C GLY A 68 -9.16 -5.05 -5.81
N VAL A 69 -8.26 -4.93 -4.83
CA VAL A 69 -6.81 -4.85 -5.07
C VAL A 69 -6.32 -6.09 -5.80
N PHE A 70 -6.70 -7.28 -5.33
CA PHE A 70 -6.21 -8.54 -5.85
C PHE A 70 -6.67 -8.82 -7.29
N LEU A 71 -7.99 -8.79 -7.52
CA LEU A 71 -8.57 -9.04 -8.84
C LEU A 71 -8.22 -7.94 -9.81
N GLY A 72 -8.34 -6.68 -9.38
CA GLY A 72 -7.97 -5.53 -10.21
C GLY A 72 -6.50 -5.56 -10.59
N GLY A 73 -5.62 -5.89 -9.63
CA GLY A 73 -4.18 -5.99 -9.86
C GLY A 73 -3.83 -7.09 -10.86
N ARG A 74 -4.47 -8.25 -10.74
CA ARG A 74 -4.26 -9.37 -11.67
C ARG A 74 -4.78 -9.06 -13.07
N ILE A 75 -6.03 -8.60 -13.18
CA ILE A 75 -6.65 -8.23 -14.46
C ILE A 75 -5.87 -7.08 -15.12
N GLY A 76 -5.51 -6.05 -14.36
CA GLY A 76 -4.73 -4.93 -14.88
C GLY A 76 -3.34 -5.36 -15.35
N TYR A 77 -2.70 -6.32 -14.67
CA TYR A 77 -1.42 -6.85 -15.14
C TYR A 77 -1.57 -7.55 -16.49
N THR A 78 -2.55 -8.44 -16.58
CA THR A 78 -2.88 -9.18 -17.80
C THR A 78 -3.22 -8.24 -18.95
N LEU A 79 -4.06 -7.23 -18.73
CA LEU A 79 -4.52 -6.33 -19.80
C LEU A 79 -3.46 -5.31 -20.23
N PHE A 80 -2.73 -4.72 -19.29
CA PHE A 80 -1.86 -3.58 -19.60
C PHE A 80 -0.43 -4.00 -19.98
N TYR A 81 0.05 -5.14 -19.48
CA TYR A 81 1.46 -5.50 -19.62
C TYR A 81 1.72 -6.79 -20.41
N ASN A 82 0.78 -7.74 -20.43
CA ASN A 82 1.08 -9.08 -20.97
C ASN A 82 -0.09 -9.72 -21.73
N PHE A 83 -0.90 -8.89 -22.39
CA PHE A 83 -2.19 -9.31 -22.98
C PHE A 83 -2.06 -10.46 -23.99
N SER A 84 -1.11 -10.36 -24.92
CA SER A 84 -0.89 -11.38 -25.95
C SER A 84 -0.60 -12.76 -25.37
N TYR A 85 0.23 -12.83 -24.31
CA TYR A 85 0.58 -14.07 -23.64
C TYR A 85 -0.65 -14.76 -23.01
N TYR A 86 -1.55 -13.98 -22.40
CA TYR A 86 -2.73 -14.52 -21.70
C TYR A 86 -3.86 -14.92 -22.64
N ILE A 87 -3.94 -14.36 -23.86
CA ILE A 87 -4.84 -14.87 -24.90
C ILE A 87 -4.45 -16.28 -25.30
N GLU A 88 -3.16 -16.54 -25.45
CA GLU A 88 -2.65 -17.86 -25.82
C GLU A 88 -2.71 -18.85 -24.65
N ASN A 89 -2.69 -18.34 -23.41
CA ASN A 89 -2.65 -19.15 -22.18
C ASN A 89 -3.71 -18.70 -21.15
N PRO A 90 -5.02 -18.82 -21.41
CA PRO A 90 -6.06 -18.23 -20.57
C PRO A 90 -6.08 -18.79 -19.13
N LEU A 91 -5.72 -20.06 -18.93
CA LEU A 91 -5.65 -20.67 -17.59
C LEU A 91 -4.56 -20.03 -16.70
N LYS A 92 -3.53 -19.40 -17.30
CA LYS A 92 -2.48 -18.71 -16.55
C LYS A 92 -3.00 -17.49 -15.79
N LEU A 93 -4.18 -16.98 -16.11
CA LEU A 93 -4.81 -15.90 -15.34
C LEU A 93 -4.96 -16.29 -13.85
N LEU A 94 -5.22 -17.57 -13.57
CA LEU A 94 -5.38 -18.12 -12.22
C LEU A 94 -4.06 -18.42 -11.51
N ALA A 95 -2.95 -18.49 -12.25
CA ALA A 95 -1.61 -18.80 -11.73
C ALA A 95 -0.98 -17.59 -11.03
N VAL A 96 -1.62 -17.10 -9.98
CA VAL A 96 -1.22 -15.89 -9.23
C VAL A 96 0.10 -16.07 -8.46
N TRP A 97 0.52 -17.31 -8.23
CA TRP A 97 1.82 -17.64 -7.62
C TRP A 97 3.01 -17.34 -8.56
N GLU A 98 2.78 -17.16 -9.86
CA GLU A 98 3.81 -16.77 -10.82
C GLU A 98 4.12 -15.26 -10.75
N GLY A 99 3.49 -14.54 -9.82
CA GLY A 99 3.58 -13.08 -9.72
C GLY A 99 2.75 -12.39 -10.80
N GLY A 100 3.05 -11.12 -11.07
CA GLY A 100 2.34 -10.32 -12.07
C GLY A 100 1.10 -9.63 -11.52
N MET A 101 1.32 -8.46 -10.92
CA MET A 101 0.30 -7.59 -10.34
C MET A 101 0.52 -6.16 -10.83
N SER A 102 -0.57 -5.49 -11.21
CA SER A 102 -0.56 -4.09 -11.64
C SER A 102 -1.02 -3.20 -10.49
N PHE A 103 -0.21 -2.20 -10.14
CA PHE A 103 -0.61 -1.17 -9.18
C PHE A 103 -1.88 -0.43 -9.65
N HIS A 104 -1.89 0.04 -10.90
CA HIS A 104 -3.02 0.76 -11.48
C HIS A 104 -4.29 -0.10 -11.51
N GLY A 105 -4.14 -1.37 -11.87
CA GLY A 105 -5.23 -2.34 -11.84
C GLY A 105 -5.79 -2.51 -10.43
N GLY A 106 -4.92 -2.66 -9.43
CA GLY A 106 -5.33 -2.82 -8.04
C GLY A 106 -6.04 -1.58 -7.49
N LEU A 107 -5.55 -0.38 -7.82
CA LEU A 107 -6.19 0.88 -7.44
C LEU A 107 -7.59 1.00 -8.05
N ILE A 108 -7.73 0.79 -9.36
CA ILE A 108 -9.02 0.85 -10.06
C ILE A 108 -9.97 -0.20 -9.48
N GLY A 109 -9.50 -1.44 -9.32
CA GLY A 109 -10.30 -2.53 -8.75
C GLY A 109 -10.81 -2.23 -7.34
N THR A 110 -9.97 -1.61 -6.50
CA THR A 110 -10.36 -1.17 -5.15
C THR A 110 -11.43 -0.09 -5.18
N ILE A 111 -11.25 0.94 -6.03
CA ILE A 111 -12.24 2.02 -6.18
C ILE A 111 -13.59 1.46 -6.62
N VAL A 112 -13.59 0.59 -7.64
CA VAL A 112 -14.80 -0.06 -8.14
C VAL A 112 -15.45 -0.92 -7.05
N ALA A 113 -14.68 -1.72 -6.31
CA ALA A 113 -15.17 -2.57 -5.24
C ALA A 113 -15.82 -1.75 -4.10
N LEU A 114 -15.19 -0.65 -3.69
CA LEU A 114 -15.70 0.21 -2.62
C LEU A 114 -16.93 1.02 -3.04
N ILE A 115 -16.99 1.48 -4.30
CA ILE A 115 -18.21 2.11 -4.85
C ILE A 115 -19.35 1.09 -4.89
N TRP A 116 -19.07 -0.14 -5.31
CA TRP A 116 -20.08 -1.19 -5.35
C TRP A 116 -20.57 -1.56 -3.95
N PHE A 117 -19.66 -1.71 -2.99
CA PHE A 117 -19.97 -1.93 -1.58
C PHE A 117 -20.85 -0.81 -1.01
N SER A 118 -20.46 0.45 -1.23
CA SER A 118 -21.22 1.64 -0.81
C SER A 118 -22.67 1.58 -1.29
N ARG A 119 -22.89 1.29 -2.59
CA ARG A 119 -24.23 1.17 -3.17
C ARG A 119 -25.03 0.01 -2.59
N ARG A 120 -24.40 -1.15 -2.38
CA ARG A 120 -25.04 -2.34 -1.81
C ARG A 120 -25.50 -2.14 -0.37
N GLN A 121 -24.72 -1.39 0.42
CA GLN A 121 -24.99 -1.16 1.83
C GLN A 121 -25.81 0.11 2.10
N GLY A 122 -26.11 0.92 1.07
CA GLY A 122 -26.80 2.21 1.24
C GLY A 122 -25.98 3.26 2.00
N ILE A 123 -24.66 3.08 2.10
CA ILE A 123 -23.77 4.01 2.80
C ILE A 123 -23.23 5.03 1.78
N PRO A 124 -23.25 6.34 2.05
CA PRO A 124 -22.74 7.34 1.13
C PRO A 124 -21.29 7.06 0.70
N ALA A 125 -21.01 7.19 -0.60
CA ALA A 125 -19.72 6.83 -1.17
C ALA A 125 -18.55 7.58 -0.53
N TYR A 126 -18.72 8.87 -0.24
CA TYR A 126 -17.70 9.67 0.43
C TYR A 126 -17.45 9.25 1.88
N THR A 127 -18.45 8.70 2.58
CA THR A 127 -18.24 8.12 3.91
C THR A 127 -17.31 6.92 3.83
N ILE A 128 -17.54 6.02 2.87
CA ILE A 128 -16.65 4.86 2.63
C ILE A 128 -15.25 5.32 2.18
N ALA A 129 -15.19 6.31 1.29
CA ALA A 129 -13.93 6.87 0.80
C ALA A 129 -13.11 7.52 1.93
N ASP A 130 -13.73 8.31 2.81
CA ASP A 130 -13.06 8.94 3.95
C ASP A 130 -12.58 7.91 4.99
N LEU A 131 -13.36 6.84 5.23
CA LEU A 131 -12.94 5.73 6.09
C LEU A 131 -11.72 5.02 5.50
N ALA A 132 -11.78 4.60 4.24
CA ALA A 132 -10.69 3.94 3.54
C ALA A 132 -9.42 4.81 3.49
N ALA A 133 -9.54 6.04 2.98
CA ALA A 133 -8.42 6.96 2.81
C ALA A 133 -7.71 7.27 4.13
N SER A 134 -8.42 7.30 5.25
CA SER A 134 -7.81 7.57 6.56
C SER A 134 -6.88 6.48 7.07
N VAL A 135 -6.99 5.25 6.57
CA VAL A 135 -6.17 4.11 6.98
C VAL A 135 -5.25 3.61 5.86
N THR A 136 -5.49 4.00 4.61
CA THR A 136 -4.60 3.69 3.47
C THR A 136 -3.11 3.97 3.73
N PRO A 137 -2.72 5.10 4.38
CA PRO A 137 -1.32 5.35 4.74
C PRO A 137 -0.63 4.21 5.49
N ILE A 138 -1.34 3.47 6.34
CA ILE A 138 -0.73 2.34 7.07
C ILE A 138 -0.33 1.24 6.09
N GLY A 139 -1.20 0.91 5.14
CA GLY A 139 -0.89 -0.05 4.08
C GLY A 139 0.27 0.42 3.21
N LEU A 140 0.32 1.71 2.87
CA LEU A 140 1.44 2.31 2.14
C LEU A 140 2.75 2.18 2.92
N GLY A 141 2.77 2.64 4.18
CA GLY A 141 3.94 2.57 5.05
C GLY A 141 4.45 1.14 5.22
N CYS A 142 3.57 0.20 5.54
CA CYS A 142 3.92 -1.23 5.65
C CYS A 142 4.46 -1.79 4.33
N GLY A 143 3.86 -1.44 3.19
CA GLY A 143 4.35 -1.82 1.87
C GLY A 143 5.77 -1.33 1.62
N ARG A 144 6.06 -0.06 1.94
CA ARG A 144 7.39 0.54 1.80
C ARG A 144 8.44 -0.09 2.70
N ILE A 145 8.08 -0.43 3.93
CA ILE A 145 8.95 -1.23 4.81
C ILE A 145 9.21 -2.61 4.20
N GLY A 146 8.19 -3.23 3.60
CA GLY A 146 8.34 -4.46 2.82
C GLY A 146 9.33 -4.31 1.66
N ASN A 147 9.24 -3.22 0.89
CA ASN A 147 10.18 -2.96 -0.21
C ASN A 147 11.61 -2.74 0.31
N PHE A 148 11.75 -2.04 1.45
CA PHE A 148 13.05 -1.88 2.10
C PHE A 148 13.64 -3.24 2.47
N ILE A 149 12.88 -4.13 3.14
CA ILE A 149 13.31 -5.49 3.53
C ILE A 149 13.70 -6.34 2.31
N ASN A 150 12.95 -6.23 1.22
CA ASN A 150 13.24 -6.92 -0.04
C ASN A 150 14.47 -6.34 -0.77
N GLY A 151 14.98 -5.17 -0.34
CA GLY A 151 16.04 -4.45 -1.04
C GLY A 151 15.64 -3.98 -2.43
N GLU A 152 14.38 -3.61 -2.64
CA GLU A 152 13.82 -3.19 -3.94
C GLU A 152 13.25 -1.78 -3.90
N LEU A 153 13.06 -1.15 -5.07
CA LEU A 153 12.49 0.21 -5.21
C LEU A 153 13.27 1.31 -4.44
N PHE A 154 14.59 1.16 -4.34
CA PHE A 154 15.47 2.20 -3.82
C PHE A 154 15.63 3.36 -4.82
N GLY A 155 16.12 4.48 -4.32
CA GLY A 155 16.20 5.72 -5.07
C GLY A 155 17.40 5.81 -6.01
N ARG A 156 17.56 7.01 -6.58
CA ARG A 156 18.71 7.37 -7.41
C ARG A 156 20.04 7.31 -6.63
N SER A 157 21.13 7.20 -7.38
CA SER A 157 22.49 7.30 -6.85
C SER A 157 22.69 8.67 -6.20
N THR A 158 23.45 8.71 -5.12
CA THR A 158 23.64 9.93 -4.32
C THR A 158 24.90 9.84 -3.47
N ASP A 159 25.37 10.99 -3.01
CA ASP A 159 26.57 11.14 -2.19
C ASP A 159 26.26 11.61 -0.75
N VAL A 160 24.98 11.58 -0.34
CA VAL A 160 24.58 11.95 1.04
C VAL A 160 25.07 10.92 2.07
N GLU A 161 25.30 11.35 3.30
CA GLU A 161 25.92 10.53 4.36
C GLU A 161 25.08 9.32 4.79
N TRP A 162 23.76 9.35 4.59
CA TRP A 162 22.85 8.25 4.94
C TRP A 162 22.46 7.38 3.74
N CYS A 163 23.20 7.47 2.64
CA CYS A 163 22.98 6.59 1.49
C CYS A 163 23.31 5.14 1.83
N MET A 164 22.71 4.19 1.11
CA MET A 164 22.92 2.75 1.28
C MET A 164 23.31 2.08 -0.03
N VAL A 165 24.13 1.03 0.04
CA VAL A 165 24.42 0.13 -1.08
C VAL A 165 23.48 -1.07 -0.99
N PHE A 166 22.52 -1.15 -1.92
CA PHE A 166 21.50 -2.20 -1.92
C PHE A 166 21.97 -3.46 -2.68
N PRO A 167 21.58 -4.68 -2.24
CA PRO A 167 22.04 -5.93 -2.86
C PRO A 167 21.77 -6.04 -4.36
N THR A 168 20.65 -5.51 -4.83
CA THR A 168 20.22 -5.53 -6.24
C THR A 168 20.48 -4.19 -6.95
N GLY A 169 21.08 -3.20 -6.26
CA GLY A 169 21.27 -1.83 -6.74
C GLY A 169 22.63 -1.52 -7.37
N GLY A 170 23.50 -2.52 -7.46
CA GLY A 170 24.89 -2.37 -7.90
C GLY A 170 25.78 -1.74 -6.83
N PRO A 171 27.03 -1.37 -7.17
CA PRO A 171 28.00 -0.84 -6.21
C PRO A 171 27.73 0.61 -5.79
N ALA A 172 26.78 1.29 -6.44
CA ALA A 172 26.49 2.69 -6.20
C ALA A 172 25.73 2.89 -4.88
N CYS A 173 26.07 3.95 -4.15
CA CYS A 173 25.32 4.38 -2.98
C CYS A 173 24.05 5.11 -3.42
N ARG A 174 22.91 4.77 -2.81
CA ARG A 174 21.58 5.24 -3.23
C ARG A 174 20.77 5.75 -2.05
N HIS A 175 19.82 6.63 -2.34
CA HIS A 175 18.85 7.03 -1.32
C HIS A 175 18.00 5.81 -0.91
N PRO A 176 17.85 5.53 0.39
CA PRO A 176 16.83 4.60 0.89
C PRO A 176 15.43 5.24 0.81
N SER A 177 14.98 5.55 -0.42
CA SER A 177 13.71 6.24 -0.70
C SER A 177 12.51 5.51 -0.10
N GLN A 178 12.57 4.19 0.03
CA GLN A 178 11.53 3.40 0.68
C GLN A 178 11.28 3.86 2.12
N LEU A 179 12.33 4.25 2.85
CA LEU A 179 12.19 4.77 4.22
C LEU A 179 11.61 6.18 4.23
N TYR A 180 11.91 7.00 3.22
CA TYR A 180 11.30 8.32 3.06
C TYR A 180 9.81 8.19 2.76
N GLU A 181 9.44 7.30 1.84
CA GLU A 181 8.05 6.99 1.51
C GLU A 181 7.31 6.39 2.70
N ALA A 182 7.91 5.44 3.43
CA ALA A 182 7.32 4.86 4.64
C ALA A 182 7.02 5.93 5.69
N THR A 183 7.90 6.92 5.81
CA THR A 183 7.75 8.03 6.76
C THR A 183 6.71 9.03 6.27
N LEU A 184 6.81 9.53 5.04
CA LEU A 184 5.94 10.57 4.50
C LEU A 184 4.55 10.03 4.15
N GLU A 185 4.47 9.00 3.29
CA GLU A 185 3.22 8.40 2.83
C GLU A 185 2.54 7.56 3.91
N GLY A 186 3.33 7.02 4.84
CA GLY A 186 2.85 6.23 5.96
C GLY A 186 2.60 7.07 7.21
N VAL A 187 3.66 7.32 7.99
CA VAL A 187 3.53 7.89 9.35
C VAL A 187 2.99 9.32 9.35
N VAL A 188 3.57 10.21 8.54
CA VAL A 188 3.21 11.63 8.50
C VAL A 188 1.81 11.80 7.92
N LEU A 189 1.54 11.22 6.75
CA LEU A 189 0.23 11.33 6.11
C LEU A 189 -0.87 10.71 6.99
N PHE A 190 -0.63 9.53 7.60
CA PHE A 190 -1.57 8.97 8.58
C PHE A 190 -1.85 9.94 9.71
N SER A 191 -0.80 10.51 10.31
CA SER A 191 -0.93 11.42 11.46
C SER A 191 -1.73 12.67 11.11
N VAL A 192 -1.50 13.25 9.93
CA VAL A 192 -2.25 14.42 9.43
C VAL A 192 -3.73 14.09 9.23
N LEU A 193 -4.04 13.00 8.52
CA LEU A 193 -5.43 12.59 8.29
C LEU A 193 -6.13 12.25 9.60
N TRP A 194 -5.47 11.52 10.48
CA TRP A 194 -6.01 11.14 11.78
C TRP A 194 -6.25 12.34 12.69
N TRP A 195 -5.41 13.37 12.59
CA TRP A 195 -5.57 14.62 13.32
C TRP A 195 -6.74 15.47 12.79
N ILE A 196 -6.83 15.66 11.47
CA ILE A 196 -7.95 16.40 10.84
C ILE A 196 -9.28 15.74 11.19
N ASP A 197 -9.31 14.42 11.17
CA ASP A 197 -10.50 13.61 11.41
C ASP A 197 -11.01 13.63 12.86
N ARG A 198 -10.26 14.26 13.79
CA ARG A 198 -10.76 14.59 15.15
C ARG A 198 -11.88 15.61 15.14
N ARG A 199 -12.01 16.40 14.06
CA ARG A 199 -13.08 17.37 13.87
C ARG A 199 -14.18 16.79 12.98
N THR A 200 -15.38 17.33 13.09
CA THR A 200 -16.44 17.06 12.11
C THR A 200 -16.10 17.79 10.82
N THR A 201 -15.87 17.04 9.76
CA THR A 201 -15.53 17.55 8.43
C THR A 201 -16.61 17.20 7.42
N PRO A 202 -16.84 18.02 6.38
CA PRO A 202 -17.70 17.65 5.27
C PRO A 202 -17.29 16.32 4.63
N PRO A 203 -18.24 15.50 4.13
CA PRO A 203 -17.91 14.26 3.43
C PRO A 203 -16.92 14.48 2.27
N GLY A 204 -15.92 13.61 2.18
CA GLY A 204 -14.87 13.65 1.15
C GLY A 204 -13.65 14.48 1.54
N THR A 205 -13.69 15.20 2.67
CA THR A 205 -12.54 16.01 3.13
C THR A 205 -11.31 15.13 3.36
N ILE A 206 -11.48 13.98 3.99
CA ILE A 206 -10.35 13.10 4.33
C ILE A 206 -9.80 12.42 3.08
N PHE A 207 -10.68 11.99 2.17
CA PHE A 207 -10.30 11.44 0.88
C PHE A 207 -9.48 12.42 0.05
N TRP A 208 -9.96 13.66 -0.14
CA TRP A 208 -9.22 14.64 -0.92
C TRP A 208 -7.93 15.09 -0.24
N THR A 209 -7.92 15.20 1.09
CA THR A 209 -6.69 15.45 1.84
C THR A 209 -5.66 14.34 1.63
N PHE A 210 -6.10 13.07 1.60
CA PHE A 210 -5.21 11.94 1.31
C PHE A 210 -4.63 12.05 -0.10
N VAL A 211 -5.47 12.32 -1.12
CA VAL A 211 -5.01 12.46 -2.51
C VAL A 211 -3.96 13.57 -2.65
N THR A 212 -4.24 14.75 -2.08
CA THR A 212 -3.30 15.87 -2.11
C THR A 212 -2.02 15.57 -1.31
N GLY A 213 -2.14 15.06 -0.09
CA GLY A 213 -1.00 14.76 0.77
C GLY A 213 -0.10 13.66 0.22
N TYR A 214 -0.68 12.62 -0.38
CA TYR A 214 0.06 11.58 -1.09
C TYR A 214 0.80 12.17 -2.31
N GLY A 215 0.14 13.01 -3.12
CA GLY A 215 0.77 13.67 -4.25
C GLY A 215 1.95 14.56 -3.86
N ILE A 216 1.82 15.33 -2.78
CA ILE A 216 2.91 16.14 -2.23
C ILE A 216 4.05 15.26 -1.72
N SER A 217 3.73 14.19 -0.98
CA SER A 217 4.75 13.27 -0.46
C SER A 217 5.57 12.65 -1.59
N ARG A 218 4.89 12.22 -2.66
CA ARG A 218 5.54 11.71 -3.87
C ARG A 218 6.43 12.73 -4.54
N LEU A 219 5.95 13.94 -4.72
CA LEU A 219 6.75 15.01 -5.30
C LEU A 219 8.02 15.27 -4.48
N ILE A 220 7.93 15.28 -3.15
CA ILE A 220 9.09 15.46 -2.27
C ILE A 220 10.11 14.33 -2.43
N VAL A 221 9.66 13.07 -2.49
CA VAL A 221 10.56 11.91 -2.58
C VAL A 221 11.28 11.84 -3.92
N GLU A 222 10.66 12.28 -5.01
CA GLU A 222 11.25 12.19 -6.35
C GLU A 222 12.15 13.37 -6.75
N LEU A 223 12.11 14.48 -6.01
CA LEU A 223 12.98 15.65 -6.24
C LEU A 223 14.43 15.38 -5.84
#